data_AF-A0A8X6T6M7-F1
#
_entry.id   AF-A0A8X6T6M7-F1
#
_cell.length_a   1.000
_cell.length_b   1.000
_cell.length_c   1.000
_cell.angle_alpha   90.00
_cell.angle_beta   90.00
_cell.angle_gamma   90.00
#
_symmetry.space_group_name_H-M   'P 1'
#
loop_
_entity.id
_entity.type
_entity.pdbx_description
1 polymer ?
#
loop_
_entity_poly.entity_id
_entity_poly.type
_entity_poly.pdbx_seq_one_letter_code
_entity_poly.pdbx_strand_id
1 'polypeptide(L)'
;MPSEKVEIFGSFRTGLYLPSSDIDMVIFGEWKSIPLNTLSQALENNGISKRDIIVISNATVPIIRLLHSPSSIRVDISFNMDNGVKSAKLIKKLIKEHPSLPKLVLVLKQFLVHRDLNEVYNGGMSSYCLTLLIVSFLQGHHRPKCDPSVNLGTLLLEFFEHYGINFNYEKVSIHFQEDCLYKPRFRKGNFLSVEDPLVEGHDVAKGTYLMHLLKRSFQNSFHMLSKVVHESACSQIPVKSFLHLILKVDPDVMKQRELTLNNHSKIMKTLSRLMGQSDRIFSEGTAAKKKKIR
;
A
#
# COMPACT_ATOMS: atom_id res chain seq x y z
N MET A 1 -19.16 13.25 20.71
CA MET A 1 -17.88 12.55 20.94
C MET A 1 -16.75 13.58 20.97
N PRO A 2 -16.28 14.07 22.13
CA PRO A 2 -15.37 15.21 22.18
C PRO A 2 -13.96 14.83 22.64
N SER A 3 -13.17 14.18 21.79
CA SER A 3 -11.68 14.19 21.77
C SER A 3 -11.11 13.25 20.70
N GLU A 4 -11.85 12.98 19.63
CA GLU A 4 -11.47 11.98 18.64
C GLU A 4 -10.76 12.63 17.47
N LYS A 5 -9.58 12.11 17.13
CA LYS A 5 -8.79 12.58 15.99
C LYS A 5 -8.92 11.58 14.85
N VAL A 6 -9.39 12.04 13.69
CA VAL A 6 -9.45 11.23 12.47
C VAL A 6 -8.24 11.53 11.60
N GLU A 7 -7.47 10.50 11.24
CA GLU A 7 -6.37 10.63 10.28
C GLU A 7 -6.54 9.65 9.11
N ILE A 8 -6.09 10.06 7.92
CA ILE A 8 -5.91 9.15 6.78
C ILE A 8 -4.55 8.49 6.90
N PHE A 9 -4.45 7.20 6.57
CA PHE A 9 -3.18 6.47 6.53
C PHE A 9 -3.02 5.66 5.23
N GLY A 10 -2.08 4.72 5.21
CA GLY A 10 -1.91 3.77 4.10
C GLY A 10 -1.47 4.40 2.77
N SER A 11 -2.05 3.89 1.69
CA SER A 11 -1.63 4.22 0.32
C SER A 11 -1.90 5.68 -0.05
N PHE A 12 -2.98 6.26 0.48
CA PHE A 12 -3.32 7.67 0.27
C PHE A 12 -2.33 8.61 0.95
N ARG A 13 -1.93 8.31 2.19
CA ARG A 13 -0.96 9.15 2.91
C ARG A 13 0.43 9.14 2.26
N THR A 14 0.83 8.02 1.68
CA THR A 14 2.14 7.85 1.02
C THR A 14 2.17 8.32 -0.43
N GLY A 15 1.00 8.47 -1.08
CA GLY A 15 0.91 8.77 -2.52
C GLY A 15 1.07 7.54 -3.41
N LEU A 16 1.05 6.33 -2.85
CA LEU A 16 1.22 5.04 -3.55
C LEU A 16 -0.14 4.32 -3.76
N TYR A 17 -1.21 5.10 -3.98
CA TYR A 17 -2.54 4.58 -4.25
C TYR A 17 -2.76 4.37 -5.75
N LEU A 18 -3.47 3.30 -6.09
CA LEU A 18 -4.05 3.12 -7.42
C LEU A 18 -5.40 3.86 -7.47
N PRO A 19 -5.91 4.21 -8.66
CA PRO A 19 -7.22 4.86 -8.76
C PRO A 19 -8.38 4.04 -8.17
N SER A 20 -8.23 2.71 -8.12
CA SER A 20 -9.16 1.78 -7.49
C SER A 20 -8.84 1.47 -6.02
N SER A 21 -7.82 2.10 -5.42
CA SER A 21 -7.45 1.85 -4.02
C SER A 21 -8.47 2.43 -3.04
N ASP A 22 -8.64 1.73 -1.93
CA ASP A 22 -9.51 2.13 -0.83
C ASP A 22 -8.85 3.23 0.00
N ILE A 23 -9.66 4.09 0.63
CA ILE A 23 -9.19 5.11 1.57
C ILE A 23 -9.13 4.51 2.98
N ASP A 24 -7.92 4.40 3.51
CA ASP A 24 -7.69 3.95 4.88
C ASP A 24 -7.80 5.12 5.88
N MET A 25 -8.71 5.02 6.85
CA MET A 25 -8.94 6.01 7.92
C MET A 25 -8.76 5.39 9.31
N VAL A 26 -8.14 6.14 10.21
CA VAL A 26 -7.97 5.76 11.61
C VAL A 26 -8.63 6.80 12.51
N ILE A 27 -9.41 6.33 13.48
CA ILE A 27 -10.00 7.16 14.53
C ILE A 27 -9.24 6.90 15.83
N PHE A 28 -8.58 7.94 16.34
CA PHE A 28 -7.90 7.93 17.61
C PHE A 28 -8.83 8.39 18.72
N GLY A 29 -8.87 7.63 19.81
CA GLY A 29 -9.67 7.95 20.98
C GLY A 29 -9.40 7.00 22.15
N GLU A 30 -9.89 7.37 23.33
CA GLU A 30 -9.89 6.50 24.49
C GLU A 30 -11.11 5.57 24.44
N TRP A 31 -10.91 4.35 23.95
CA TRP A 31 -11.98 3.36 23.77
C TRP A 31 -11.91 2.32 24.89
N LYS A 32 -12.94 2.24 25.74
CA LYS A 32 -13.11 1.08 26.65
C LYS A 32 -13.42 -0.20 25.88
N SER A 33 -14.18 -0.07 24.81
CA SER A 33 -14.44 -1.09 23.80
C SER A 33 -14.56 -0.41 22.43
N ILE A 34 -14.09 -1.07 21.37
CA ILE A 34 -14.11 -0.50 20.02
C ILE A 34 -15.57 -0.43 19.55
N PRO A 35 -16.12 0.77 19.24
CA PRO A 35 -17.55 0.95 19.01
C PRO A 35 -17.94 0.66 17.55
N LEU A 36 -17.56 -0.51 17.01
CA LEU A 36 -17.77 -0.84 15.59
C LEU A 36 -19.25 -0.74 15.17
N ASN A 37 -20.15 -1.37 15.93
CA ASN A 37 -21.58 -1.39 15.62
C ASN A 37 -22.22 -0.01 15.78
N THR A 38 -21.86 0.73 16.83
CA THR A 38 -22.35 2.08 17.07
C THR A 38 -21.93 3.02 15.95
N LEU A 39 -20.67 2.94 15.50
CA LEU A 39 -20.18 3.73 14.38
C LEU A 39 -20.86 3.31 13.07
N SER A 40 -21.02 2.01 12.81
CA SER A 40 -21.74 1.49 11.64
C SER A 40 -23.15 2.08 11.55
N GLN A 41 -23.92 2.03 12.64
CA GLN A 41 -25.28 2.58 12.67
C GLN A 41 -25.29 4.10 12.48
N ALA A 42 -24.32 4.81 13.08
CA ALA A 42 -24.21 6.25 12.90
C ALA A 42 -23.89 6.63 11.44
N LEU A 43 -23.02 5.88 10.76
CA LEU A 43 -22.67 6.11 9.36
C LEU A 43 -23.88 5.90 8.44
N GLU A 44 -24.68 4.86 8.70
CA GLU A 44 -25.92 4.61 7.98
C GLU A 44 -26.96 5.71 8.22
N ASN A 45 -27.21 6.05 9.49
CA ASN A 45 -28.21 7.06 9.88
C ASN A 45 -27.89 8.46 9.35
N ASN A 46 -26.61 8.79 9.15
CA ASN A 46 -26.17 10.06 8.57
C ASN A 46 -26.05 10.02 7.03
N GLY A 47 -26.46 8.92 6.39
CA GLY A 47 -26.46 8.79 4.93
C GLY A 47 -25.07 8.75 4.29
N ILE A 48 -24.02 8.43 5.07
CA ILE A 48 -22.64 8.32 4.59
C ILE A 48 -22.49 7.10 3.66
N SER A 49 -23.16 6.00 4.01
CA SER A 49 -23.34 4.84 3.15
C SER A 49 -24.77 4.32 3.28
N LYS A 50 -25.41 3.96 2.17
CA LYS A 50 -26.82 3.58 2.16
C LYS A 50 -27.08 2.09 2.44
N ARG A 51 -26.17 1.17 2.07
CA ARG A 51 -26.32 -0.30 2.28
C ARG A 51 -25.02 -1.11 2.29
N ASP A 52 -23.87 -0.49 2.03
CA ASP A 52 -22.60 -1.20 1.85
C ASP A 52 -21.68 -0.95 3.03
N ILE A 53 -22.13 -1.20 4.26
CA ILE A 53 -21.27 -1.17 5.45
C ILE A 53 -21.04 -2.59 5.93
N ILE A 54 -19.78 -3.01 5.97
CA ILE A 54 -19.35 -4.33 6.41
C ILE A 54 -18.47 -4.14 7.65
N VAL A 55 -18.91 -4.71 8.77
CA VAL A 55 -18.12 -4.74 10.01
C VAL A 55 -17.29 -6.02 10.03
N ILE A 56 -15.96 -5.87 10.08
CA ILE A 56 -15.01 -6.98 10.18
C ILE A 56 -14.42 -6.97 11.59
N SER A 57 -15.09 -7.64 12.52
CA SER A 57 -14.72 -7.62 13.95
C SER A 57 -13.71 -8.70 14.37
N ASN A 58 -13.65 -9.81 13.63
CA ASN A 58 -12.86 -10.99 14.03
C ASN A 58 -11.41 -11.01 13.49
N ALA A 59 -11.00 -9.96 12.78
CA ALA A 59 -9.63 -9.84 12.27
C ALA A 59 -8.67 -9.32 13.35
N THR A 60 -7.36 -9.52 13.16
CA THR A 60 -6.31 -8.98 14.04
C THR A 60 -6.44 -7.47 14.26
N VAL A 61 -6.90 -6.75 13.23
CA VAL A 61 -7.29 -5.34 13.31
C VAL A 61 -8.75 -5.24 12.89
N PRO A 62 -9.67 -4.99 13.84
CA PRO A 62 -11.08 -4.81 13.51
C PRO A 62 -11.30 -3.53 12.69
N ILE A 63 -12.06 -3.64 11.60
CA ILE A 63 -12.33 -2.52 10.70
C ILE A 63 -13.80 -2.44 10.29
N ILE A 64 -14.22 -1.24 9.87
CA ILE A 64 -15.48 -1.01 9.16
C ILE A 64 -15.13 -0.67 7.72
N ARG A 65 -15.59 -1.48 6.78
CA ARG A 65 -15.46 -1.23 5.34
C ARG A 65 -16.77 -0.65 4.82
N LEU A 66 -16.70 0.44 4.06
CA LEU A 66 -17.89 1.03 3.46
C LEU A 66 -17.70 1.60 2.06
N LEU A 67 -18.77 1.64 1.27
CA LEU A 67 -18.83 2.45 0.04
C LEU A 67 -19.47 3.81 0.35
N HIS A 68 -18.71 4.88 0.24
CA HIS A 68 -19.20 6.24 0.45
C HIS A 68 -20.16 6.63 -0.67
N SER A 69 -21.45 6.77 -0.34
CA SER A 69 -22.53 6.89 -1.34
C SER A 69 -22.39 8.09 -2.29
N PRO A 70 -21.99 9.30 -1.85
CA PRO A 70 -21.83 10.44 -2.75
C PRO A 70 -20.69 10.33 -3.77
N SER A 71 -19.61 9.59 -3.46
CA SER A 71 -18.41 9.55 -4.31
C SER A 71 -18.09 8.18 -4.89
N SER A 72 -18.81 7.13 -4.48
CA SER A 72 -18.55 5.73 -4.85
C SER A 72 -17.11 5.30 -4.55
N ILE A 73 -16.55 5.78 -3.44
CA ILE A 73 -15.19 5.44 -2.98
C ILE A 73 -15.30 4.47 -1.80
N ARG A 74 -14.51 3.40 -1.83
CA ARG A 74 -14.39 2.48 -0.69
C ARG A 74 -13.51 3.08 0.40
N VAL A 75 -13.96 2.95 1.64
CA VAL A 75 -13.30 3.49 2.83
C VAL A 75 -13.21 2.39 3.87
N ASP A 76 -12.01 2.17 4.40
CA ASP A 76 -11.75 1.26 5.51
C ASP A 76 -11.43 2.09 6.76
N ILE A 77 -12.24 1.94 7.81
CA ILE A 77 -12.11 2.68 9.07
C ILE A 77 -11.60 1.74 10.16
N SER A 78 -10.50 2.11 10.79
CA SER A 78 -9.86 1.41 11.90
C SER A 78 -9.75 2.30 13.14
N PHE A 79 -9.41 1.72 14.29
CA PHE A 79 -9.29 2.45 15.56
C PHE A 79 -7.88 2.29 16.14
N ASN A 80 -7.32 3.39 16.65
CA ASN A 80 -6.03 3.43 17.37
C ASN A 80 -4.85 2.72 16.65
N MET A 81 -4.83 2.76 15.32
CA MET A 81 -3.77 2.17 14.48
C MET A 81 -2.54 3.08 14.36
N ASP A 82 -1.77 3.20 15.44
CA ASP A 82 -0.53 4.01 15.48
C ASP A 82 0.54 3.53 14.49
N ASN A 83 0.65 2.21 14.29
CA ASN A 83 1.65 1.64 13.40
C ASN A 83 1.45 2.06 11.94
N GLY A 84 0.21 2.21 11.47
CA GLY A 84 -0.07 2.64 10.10
C GLY A 84 0.46 4.05 9.80
N VAL A 85 0.43 4.94 10.79
CA VAL A 85 0.99 6.30 10.69
C VAL A 85 2.51 6.27 10.63
N LYS A 86 3.16 5.44 11.46
CA LYS A 86 4.61 5.25 11.45
C LYS A 86 5.10 4.64 10.13
N SER A 87 4.40 3.61 9.62
CA SER A 87 4.69 2.99 8.32
C SER A 87 4.61 4.03 7.20
N ALA A 88 3.59 4.88 7.17
CA ALA A 88 3.49 5.92 6.15
C ALA A 88 4.65 6.94 6.21
N LYS A 89 5.13 7.30 7.40
CA LYS A 89 6.31 8.17 7.56
C LYS A 89 7.58 7.48 7.05
N LEU A 90 7.78 6.21 7.39
CA LEU A 90 8.89 5.40 6.89
C LEU A 90 8.89 5.33 5.36
N ILE A 91 7.74 4.98 4.75
CA ILE A 91 7.63 4.88 3.30
C ILE A 91 7.92 6.23 2.63
N LYS A 92 7.47 7.36 3.20
CA LYS A 92 7.85 8.69 2.68
C LYS A 92 9.35 8.96 2.73
N LYS A 93 10.05 8.49 3.76
CA LYS A 93 11.52 8.57 3.84
C LYS A 93 12.15 7.72 2.73
N LEU A 94 11.71 6.47 2.57
CA LEU A 94 12.21 5.55 1.54
C LEU A 94 11.94 6.06 0.12
N ILE A 95 10.82 6.74 -0.14
CA ILE A 95 10.54 7.39 -1.43
C ILE A 95 11.56 8.50 -1.73
N LYS A 96 11.96 9.28 -0.72
CA LYS A 96 12.98 10.32 -0.89
C LYS A 96 14.36 9.72 -1.17
N GLU A 97 14.68 8.60 -0.52
CA GLU A 97 15.94 7.87 -0.70
C GLU A 97 16.00 7.13 -2.04
N HIS A 98 14.85 6.67 -2.55
CA HIS A 98 14.75 5.89 -3.78
C HIS A 98 13.68 6.47 -4.73
N PRO A 99 14.03 7.45 -5.59
CA PRO A 99 13.07 8.11 -6.48
C PRO A 99 12.38 7.18 -7.51
N SER A 100 12.94 6.00 -7.78
CA SER A 100 12.32 4.96 -8.62
C SER A 100 11.22 4.16 -7.93
N LEU A 101 11.22 4.14 -6.58
CA LEU A 101 10.32 3.32 -5.76
C LEU A 101 8.84 3.56 -6.08
N PRO A 102 8.31 4.80 -6.18
CA PRO A 102 6.89 4.99 -6.44
C PRO A 102 6.42 4.36 -7.75
N LYS A 103 7.22 4.46 -8.81
CA LYS A 103 6.86 3.95 -10.15
C LYS A 103 6.83 2.43 -10.16
N LEU A 104 7.81 1.79 -9.51
CA LEU A 104 7.85 0.35 -9.35
C LEU A 104 6.69 -0.16 -8.49
N VAL A 105 6.41 0.51 -7.36
CA VAL A 105 5.28 0.14 -6.49
C VAL A 105 3.97 0.20 -7.26
N LEU A 106 3.70 1.27 -8.02
CA LEU A 106 2.44 1.39 -8.75
C LEU A 106 2.27 0.30 -9.82
N VAL A 107 3.32 0.01 -10.59
CA VAL A 107 3.30 -1.06 -11.61
C VAL A 107 3.10 -2.43 -10.95
N LEU A 108 3.87 -2.75 -9.92
CA LEU A 108 3.82 -4.06 -9.26
C LEU A 108 2.55 -4.23 -8.43
N LYS A 109 2.01 -3.15 -7.85
CA LYS A 109 0.73 -3.20 -7.16
C LYS A 109 -0.40 -3.51 -8.14
N GLN A 110 -0.44 -2.83 -9.30
CA GLN A 110 -1.41 -3.17 -10.34
C GLN A 110 -1.22 -4.60 -10.85
N PHE A 111 0.03 -5.05 -10.97
CA PHE A 111 0.37 -6.42 -11.37
C PHE A 111 -0.23 -7.47 -10.43
N LEU A 112 -0.22 -7.23 -9.12
CA LEU A 112 -0.83 -8.10 -8.11
C LEU A 112 -2.36 -8.03 -8.13
N VAL A 113 -2.93 -6.82 -8.25
CA VAL A 113 -4.39 -6.62 -8.31
C VAL A 113 -5.00 -7.39 -9.48
N HIS A 114 -4.39 -7.33 -10.67
CA HIS A 114 -4.87 -8.05 -11.84
C HIS A 114 -4.84 -9.59 -11.69
N ARG A 115 -4.19 -10.11 -10.66
CA ARG A 115 -4.06 -11.55 -10.40
C ARG A 115 -4.75 -11.99 -9.12
N ASP A 116 -5.48 -11.08 -8.46
CA ASP A 116 -6.10 -11.31 -7.15
C ASP A 116 -5.08 -11.72 -6.07
N LEU A 117 -3.83 -11.26 -6.20
CA LEU A 117 -2.72 -11.55 -5.27
C LEU A 117 -2.37 -10.38 -4.35
N ASN A 118 -3.21 -9.34 -4.27
CA ASN A 118 -3.00 -8.15 -3.44
C ASN A 118 -3.66 -8.24 -2.04
N GLU A 119 -4.46 -9.26 -1.77
CA GLU A 119 -5.22 -9.40 -0.52
C GLU A 119 -4.59 -10.45 0.41
N VAL A 120 -4.11 -10.02 1.58
CA VAL A 120 -3.47 -10.91 2.58
C VAL A 120 -4.46 -11.92 3.13
N TYR A 121 -5.74 -11.56 3.26
CA TYR A 121 -6.79 -12.47 3.73
C TYR A 121 -6.89 -13.75 2.89
N ASN A 122 -6.64 -13.64 1.58
CA ASN A 122 -6.63 -14.76 0.64
C ASN A 122 -5.23 -15.37 0.44
N GLY A 123 -4.23 -14.94 1.21
CA GLY A 123 -2.85 -15.40 1.11
C GLY A 123 -1.95 -14.62 0.15
N GLY A 124 -2.45 -13.50 -0.38
CA GLY A 124 -1.70 -12.57 -1.22
C GLY A 124 -0.72 -11.71 -0.43
N MET A 125 -0.22 -10.65 -1.08
CA MET A 125 0.78 -9.74 -0.54
C MET A 125 0.19 -8.34 -0.29
N SER A 126 0.36 -7.83 0.94
CA SER A 126 -0.06 -6.47 1.28
C SER A 126 0.74 -5.43 0.50
N SER A 127 0.16 -4.23 0.33
CA SER A 127 0.88 -3.10 -0.26
C SER A 127 2.15 -2.72 0.51
N TYR A 128 2.12 -2.84 1.85
CA TYR A 128 3.30 -2.56 2.69
C TYR A 128 4.40 -3.60 2.48
N CYS A 129 4.06 -4.89 2.52
CA CYS A 129 5.00 -5.98 2.23
C CYS A 129 5.61 -5.86 0.82
N LEU A 130 4.79 -5.56 -0.19
CA LEU A 130 5.28 -5.32 -1.56
C LEU A 130 6.26 -4.14 -1.61
N THR A 131 5.94 -3.04 -0.93
CA THR A 131 6.82 -1.86 -0.91
C THR A 131 8.16 -2.17 -0.27
N LEU A 132 8.16 -2.89 0.86
CA LEU A 132 9.38 -3.33 1.52
C LEU A 132 10.19 -4.32 0.65
N LEU A 133 9.52 -5.22 -0.07
CA LEU A 133 10.17 -6.13 -1.01
C LEU A 133 10.90 -5.37 -2.13
N ILE A 134 10.28 -4.32 -2.67
CA ILE A 134 10.89 -3.46 -3.69
C ILE A 134 12.05 -2.66 -3.09
N VAL A 135 11.90 -2.11 -1.88
CA VAL A 135 12.99 -1.39 -1.18
C VAL A 135 14.18 -2.30 -0.95
N SER A 136 13.95 -3.54 -0.49
CA SER A 136 14.98 -4.57 -0.34
C SER A 136 15.75 -4.79 -1.65
N PHE A 137 15.02 -4.93 -2.77
CA PHE A 137 15.64 -5.08 -4.08
C PHE A 137 16.48 -3.86 -4.47
N LEU A 138 15.98 -2.65 -4.25
CA LEU A 138 16.68 -1.40 -4.57
C LEU A 138 17.91 -1.17 -3.67
N GLN A 139 17.91 -1.68 -2.44
CA GLN A 139 19.04 -1.59 -1.51
C GLN A 139 20.10 -2.67 -1.79
N GLY A 140 19.70 -3.87 -2.21
CA GLY A 140 20.59 -4.98 -2.54
C GLY A 140 21.20 -4.91 -3.95
N HIS A 141 20.57 -4.19 -4.88
CA HIS A 141 21.17 -3.92 -6.19
C HIS A 141 22.30 -2.89 -6.05
N HIS A 142 23.52 -3.28 -6.43
CA HIS A 142 24.79 -2.52 -6.33
C HIS A 142 24.87 -1.24 -7.21
N ARG A 143 23.75 -0.56 -7.48
CA ARG A 143 23.77 0.75 -8.15
C ARG A 143 23.72 1.85 -7.08
N PRO A 144 24.47 2.97 -7.26
CA PRO A 144 24.42 4.08 -6.33
C PRO A 144 22.96 4.56 -6.19
N LYS A 145 22.52 4.76 -4.93
CA LYS A 145 21.10 4.94 -4.52
C LYS A 145 20.35 6.08 -5.23
N CYS A 146 21.01 6.91 -6.05
CA CYS A 146 20.46 8.10 -6.69
C CYS A 146 21.07 8.35 -8.08
N ASP A 147 21.13 7.37 -8.97
CA ASP A 147 21.54 7.63 -10.36
C ASP A 147 20.31 8.04 -11.23
N PRO A 148 20.24 9.28 -11.76
CA PRO A 148 19.16 9.72 -12.64
C PRO A 148 19.06 8.94 -13.95
N SER A 149 20.12 8.21 -14.33
CA SER A 149 20.17 7.38 -15.53
C SER A 149 19.54 5.99 -15.35
N VAL A 150 19.02 5.68 -14.15
CA VAL A 150 18.46 4.36 -13.84
C VAL A 150 17.23 4.07 -14.70
N ASN A 151 17.41 3.12 -15.60
CA ASN A 151 16.35 2.63 -16.47
C ASN A 151 15.32 1.82 -15.66
N LEU A 152 14.10 2.38 -15.51
CA LEU A 152 13.00 1.74 -14.79
C LEU A 152 12.56 0.41 -15.40
N GLY A 153 12.70 0.24 -16.72
CA GLY A 153 12.40 -1.02 -17.40
C GLY A 153 13.40 -2.10 -17.02
N THR A 154 14.69 -1.76 -16.93
CA THR A 154 15.72 -2.65 -16.42
C THR A 154 15.48 -3.02 -14.95
N LEU A 155 15.16 -2.05 -14.09
CA LEU A 155 14.82 -2.35 -12.68
C LEU A 155 13.62 -3.28 -12.55
N LEU A 156 12.59 -3.10 -13.38
CA LEU A 156 11.40 -3.95 -13.37
C LEU A 156 11.73 -5.39 -13.81
N LEU A 157 12.55 -5.55 -14.85
CA LEU A 157 13.05 -6.85 -15.32
C LEU A 157 13.90 -7.53 -14.25
N GLU A 158 14.90 -6.83 -13.71
CA GLU A 158 15.79 -7.32 -12.66
C GLU A 158 14.99 -7.69 -11.39
N PHE A 159 13.92 -6.95 -11.04
CA PHE A 159 13.04 -7.29 -9.93
C PHE A 159 12.33 -8.64 -10.15
N PHE A 160 11.76 -8.85 -11.35
CA PHE A 160 11.10 -10.10 -11.68
C PHE A 160 12.07 -11.27 -11.76
N GLU A 161 13.28 -11.04 -12.25
CA GLU A 161 14.35 -12.04 -12.24
C GLU A 161 14.75 -12.42 -10.82
N HIS A 162 15.04 -11.40 -10.00
CA HIS A 162 15.50 -11.59 -8.63
C HIS A 162 14.48 -12.38 -7.82
N TYR A 163 13.23 -11.92 -7.73
CA TYR A 163 12.22 -12.60 -6.91
C TYR A 163 11.52 -13.77 -7.61
N GLY A 164 11.58 -13.88 -8.94
CA GLY A 164 11.01 -15.01 -9.68
C GLY A 164 11.95 -16.22 -9.75
N ILE A 165 13.27 -15.98 -9.83
CA ILE A 165 14.27 -16.99 -10.18
C ILE A 165 15.34 -17.11 -9.10
N ASN A 166 16.01 -15.99 -8.76
CA ASN A 166 17.29 -16.04 -8.04
C ASN A 166 17.16 -16.04 -6.50
N PHE A 167 16.10 -15.46 -5.95
CA PHE A 167 15.93 -15.29 -4.51
C PHE A 167 15.67 -16.63 -3.81
N ASN A 168 16.50 -16.92 -2.80
CA ASN A 168 16.40 -18.16 -2.04
C ASN A 168 15.42 -18.03 -0.86
N TYR A 169 14.14 -18.27 -1.14
CA TYR A 169 13.06 -18.22 -0.15
C TYR A 169 13.22 -19.20 1.02
N GLU A 170 13.97 -20.30 0.84
CA GLU A 170 14.17 -21.31 1.88
C GLU A 170 15.23 -20.91 2.91
N LYS A 171 16.28 -20.21 2.44
CA LYS A 171 17.48 -19.94 3.25
C LYS A 171 17.58 -18.50 3.73
N VAL A 172 16.84 -17.57 3.14
CA VAL A 172 17.01 -16.13 3.37
C VAL A 172 15.75 -15.48 3.94
N SER A 173 15.94 -14.57 4.90
CA SER A 173 14.97 -13.58 5.35
C SER A 173 15.46 -12.16 5.06
N ILE A 174 14.53 -11.25 4.80
CA ILE A 174 14.82 -9.84 4.50
C ILE A 174 14.73 -9.02 5.78
N HIS A 175 15.75 -8.19 6.02
CA HIS A 175 15.90 -7.32 7.19
C HIS A 175 16.30 -5.91 6.74
N PHE A 176 16.01 -4.89 7.56
CA PHE A 176 16.31 -3.48 7.22
C PHE A 176 17.19 -2.78 8.26
N GLN A 177 17.88 -3.54 9.12
CA GLN A 177 18.83 -3.04 10.12
C GLN A 177 20.20 -2.75 9.48
N GLU A 178 20.94 -1.80 10.05
CA GLU A 178 21.93 -0.92 9.40
C GLU A 178 23.02 -1.60 8.56
N ASP A 179 23.35 -2.88 8.77
CA ASP A 179 24.46 -3.55 8.06
C ASP A 179 24.12 -4.88 7.37
N CYS A 180 22.88 -5.38 7.45
CA CYS A 180 22.56 -6.70 6.91
C CYS A 180 21.13 -6.80 6.36
N LEU A 181 21.01 -6.66 5.04
CA LEU A 181 19.74 -6.78 4.32
C LEU A 181 19.19 -8.22 4.30
N TYR A 182 20.09 -9.21 4.27
CA TYR A 182 19.73 -10.63 4.15
C TYR A 182 20.35 -11.44 5.28
N LYS A 183 19.52 -12.11 6.08
CA LYS A 183 19.99 -13.02 7.14
C LYS A 183 19.62 -14.48 6.84
N PRO A 184 20.39 -15.46 7.34
CA PRO A 184 20.01 -16.86 7.28
C PRO A 184 18.72 -17.12 8.05
N ARG A 185 17.83 -17.91 7.44
CA ARG A 185 16.56 -18.27 8.06
C ARG A 185 16.71 -19.48 8.98
N PHE A 186 16.23 -19.36 10.22
CA PHE A 186 16.23 -20.45 11.20
C PHE A 186 14.99 -21.37 11.10
N ARG A 187 13.86 -20.87 10.60
CA ARG A 187 12.62 -21.65 10.42
C ARG A 187 12.52 -22.23 9.01
N LYS A 188 12.37 -23.56 8.90
CA LYS A 188 12.19 -24.26 7.61
C LYS A 188 10.82 -23.94 6.99
N GLY A 189 10.78 -23.59 5.70
CA GLY A 189 9.55 -23.43 4.92
C GLY A 189 9.73 -22.56 3.66
N ASN A 190 8.91 -22.78 2.63
CA ASN A 190 8.99 -22.10 1.32
C ASN A 190 8.27 -20.74 1.28
N PHE A 191 8.28 -20.00 2.39
CA PHE A 191 7.52 -18.77 2.54
C PHE A 191 8.42 -17.54 2.39
N LEU A 192 7.86 -16.42 1.97
CA LEU A 192 8.54 -15.13 2.07
C LEU A 192 8.63 -14.74 3.56
N SER A 193 9.76 -14.15 3.96
CA SER A 193 9.94 -13.61 5.31
C SER A 193 10.60 -12.25 5.22
N VAL A 194 9.91 -11.24 5.75
CA VAL A 194 10.31 -9.83 5.68
C VAL A 194 10.07 -9.23 7.06
N GLU A 195 11.15 -8.87 7.76
CA GLU A 195 11.05 -8.21 9.05
C GLU A 195 10.52 -6.77 8.89
N ASP A 196 9.60 -6.38 9.76
CA ASP A 196 9.09 -5.02 9.85
C ASP A 196 10.18 -4.08 10.38
N PRO A 197 10.60 -3.04 9.63
CA PRO A 197 11.58 -2.07 10.12
C PRO A 197 11.13 -1.29 11.36
N LEU A 198 9.83 -1.30 11.67
CA LEU A 198 9.24 -0.56 12.79
C LEU A 198 8.96 -1.42 14.01
N VAL A 199 8.91 -2.75 13.86
CA VAL A 199 8.53 -3.68 14.91
C VAL A 199 9.44 -4.89 14.82
N GLU A 200 10.42 -4.95 15.72
CA GLU A 200 11.40 -6.05 15.77
C GLU A 200 10.71 -7.41 15.94
N GLY A 201 11.15 -8.41 15.17
CA GLY A 201 10.60 -9.77 15.20
C GLY A 201 9.22 -9.94 14.55
N HIS A 202 8.60 -8.86 14.05
CA HIS A 202 7.34 -8.94 13.31
C HIS A 202 7.60 -9.23 11.82
N ASP A 203 7.08 -10.36 11.32
CA ASP A 203 7.18 -10.72 9.90
C ASP A 203 5.95 -10.22 9.12
N VAL A 204 6.14 -9.20 8.28
CA VAL A 204 5.06 -8.59 7.49
C VAL A 204 4.57 -9.49 6.35
N ALA A 205 5.35 -10.51 6.00
CA ALA A 205 5.03 -11.48 4.95
C ALA A 205 4.35 -12.74 5.51
N LYS A 206 4.12 -12.83 6.84
CA LYS A 206 3.52 -14.01 7.49
C LYS A 206 2.19 -14.45 6.87
N GLY A 207 1.38 -13.50 6.40
CA GLY A 207 0.09 -13.78 5.75
C GLY A 207 0.20 -14.15 4.26
N THR A 208 1.38 -14.04 3.64
CA THR A 208 1.59 -14.29 2.21
C THR A 208 1.91 -15.75 1.92
N TYR A 209 0.96 -16.64 2.17
CA TYR A 209 1.13 -18.09 1.97
C TYR A 209 1.03 -18.53 0.50
N LEU A 210 0.50 -17.68 -0.40
CA LEU A 210 0.50 -17.91 -1.86
C LEU A 210 1.80 -17.45 -2.54
N MET A 211 2.91 -17.39 -1.81
CA MET A 211 4.21 -16.97 -2.34
C MET A 211 4.66 -17.79 -3.56
N HIS A 212 4.28 -19.06 -3.64
CA HIS A 212 4.56 -19.90 -4.80
C HIS A 212 3.90 -19.38 -6.10
N LEU A 213 2.67 -18.86 -6.03
CA LEU A 213 1.97 -18.25 -7.18
C LEU A 213 2.59 -16.89 -7.55
N LEU A 214 2.97 -16.10 -6.55
CA LEU A 214 3.69 -14.84 -6.73
C LEU A 214 5.03 -15.08 -7.44
N LYS A 215 5.84 -16.03 -6.95
CA LYS A 215 7.12 -16.41 -7.57
C LYS A 215 6.94 -16.85 -9.01
N ARG A 216 5.98 -17.76 -9.29
CA ARG A 216 5.69 -18.21 -10.66
C ARG A 216 5.24 -17.06 -11.56
N SER A 217 4.42 -16.14 -11.04
CA SER A 217 3.99 -14.96 -11.78
C SER A 217 5.16 -14.04 -12.12
N PHE A 218 6.06 -13.79 -11.17
CA PHE A 218 7.29 -13.00 -11.40
C PHE A 218 8.19 -13.68 -12.43
N GLN A 219 8.44 -14.98 -12.30
CA GLN A 219 9.24 -15.76 -13.25
C GLN A 219 8.67 -15.70 -14.68
N ASN A 220 7.35 -15.91 -14.83
CA ASN A 220 6.70 -15.84 -16.14
C ASN A 220 6.81 -14.44 -16.75
N SER A 221 6.65 -13.39 -15.93
CA SER A 221 6.79 -12.00 -16.37
C SER A 221 8.21 -11.66 -16.79
N PHE A 222 9.23 -12.16 -16.09
CA PHE A 222 10.62 -12.02 -16.50
C PHE A 222 10.86 -12.64 -17.87
N HIS A 223 10.49 -13.91 -18.08
CA HIS A 223 10.71 -14.58 -19.36
C HIS A 223 9.97 -13.90 -20.52
N MET A 224 8.71 -13.52 -20.31
CA MET A 224 7.90 -12.88 -21.33
C MET A 224 8.45 -11.50 -21.71
N LEU A 225 8.78 -10.66 -20.74
CA LEU A 225 9.33 -9.33 -21.03
C LEU A 225 10.73 -9.45 -21.65
N SER A 226 11.59 -10.31 -21.13
CA SER A 226 12.96 -10.49 -21.65
C SER A 226 12.95 -10.99 -23.09
N LYS A 227 12.08 -11.94 -23.42
CA LYS A 227 11.89 -12.44 -24.78
C LYS A 227 11.46 -11.31 -25.73
N VAL A 228 10.41 -10.56 -25.38
CA VAL A 228 9.88 -9.51 -26.27
C VAL A 228 10.84 -8.32 -26.39
N VAL A 229 11.58 -7.98 -25.33
CA VAL A 229 12.64 -6.96 -25.39
C VAL A 229 13.75 -7.39 -26.33
N HIS A 230 14.20 -8.65 -26.24
CA HIS A 230 15.22 -9.19 -27.12
C HIS A 230 14.76 -9.22 -28.59
N GLU A 231 13.56 -9.74 -28.85
CA GLU A 231 12.97 -9.78 -30.20
C GLU A 231 12.78 -8.39 -30.80
N SER A 232 12.33 -7.41 -30.01
CA SER A 232 12.17 -6.03 -30.47
C SER A 232 13.52 -5.40 -30.83
N ALA A 233 14.56 -5.66 -30.03
CA ALA A 233 15.92 -5.19 -30.30
C ALA A 233 16.50 -5.81 -31.58
N CYS A 234 16.28 -7.11 -31.80
CA CYS A 234 16.79 -7.83 -32.98
C CYS A 234 16.02 -7.47 -34.27
N SER A 235 14.69 -7.40 -34.20
CA SER A 235 13.83 -7.24 -35.39
C SER A 235 13.52 -5.78 -35.75
N GLN A 236 13.90 -4.82 -34.91
CA GLN A 236 13.53 -3.39 -35.01
C GLN A 236 12.01 -3.14 -35.13
N ILE A 237 11.18 -4.12 -34.76
CA ILE A 237 9.73 -3.98 -34.79
C ILE A 237 9.29 -3.18 -33.55
N PRO A 238 8.56 -2.06 -33.73
CA PRO A 238 8.10 -1.26 -32.61
C PRO A 238 7.03 -2.02 -31.82
N VAL A 239 7.30 -2.27 -30.54
CA VAL A 239 6.33 -2.82 -29.59
C VAL A 239 5.44 -1.68 -29.09
N LYS A 240 4.11 -1.81 -29.26
CA LYS A 240 3.15 -0.79 -28.82
C LYS A 240 3.25 -0.49 -27.32
N SER A 241 3.41 -1.52 -26.49
CA SER A 241 3.67 -1.38 -25.04
C SER A 241 4.14 -2.69 -24.43
N PHE A 242 5.32 -2.70 -23.82
CA PHE A 242 5.82 -3.85 -23.07
C PHE A 242 4.99 -4.12 -21.80
N LEU A 243 4.48 -3.07 -21.15
CA LEU A 243 3.71 -3.21 -19.90
C LEU A 243 2.37 -3.92 -20.12
N HIS A 244 1.77 -3.83 -21.32
CA HIS A 244 0.51 -4.51 -21.64
C HIS A 244 0.62 -6.04 -21.57
N LEU A 245 1.85 -6.58 -21.67
CA LEU A 245 2.08 -8.02 -21.56
C LEU A 245 1.86 -8.52 -20.13
N ILE A 246 2.24 -7.71 -19.13
CA ILE A 246 2.22 -8.11 -17.72
C ILE A 246 1.07 -7.48 -16.92
N LEU A 247 0.55 -6.36 -17.41
CA LEU A 247 -0.57 -5.63 -16.84
C LEU A 247 -1.77 -5.69 -17.80
N LYS A 248 -2.93 -6.08 -17.29
CA LYS A 248 -4.20 -5.64 -17.88
C LYS A 248 -4.82 -4.61 -16.96
N VAL A 249 -5.41 -3.59 -17.57
CA VAL A 249 -6.20 -2.59 -16.86
C VAL A 249 -7.63 -2.80 -17.33
N ASP A 250 -8.49 -3.17 -16.38
CA ASP A 250 -9.91 -3.34 -16.63
C ASP A 250 -10.53 -2.00 -17.09
N PRO A 251 -11.39 -1.98 -18.11
CA PRO A 251 -12.19 -0.80 -18.47
C PRO A 251 -12.88 -0.12 -17.27
N ASP A 252 -13.35 -0.89 -16.30
CA ASP A 252 -13.99 -0.35 -15.10
C ASP A 252 -13.00 0.40 -14.20
N VAL A 253 -11.74 -0.05 -14.13
CA VAL A 253 -10.66 0.66 -13.44
C VAL A 253 -10.35 1.98 -14.16
N MET A 254 -10.43 2.01 -15.50
CA MET A 254 -10.24 3.25 -16.26
C MET A 254 -11.39 4.23 -16.02
N LYS A 255 -12.64 3.74 -15.97
CA LYS A 255 -13.81 4.55 -15.63
C LYS A 255 -13.73 5.10 -14.20
N GLN A 256 -13.32 4.27 -13.24
CA GLN A 256 -13.07 4.71 -11.86
C GLN A 256 -11.95 5.74 -11.78
N ARG A 257 -10.88 5.58 -12.57
CA ARG A 257 -9.79 6.57 -12.66
C ARG A 257 -10.30 7.90 -13.16
N GLU A 258 -11.12 7.90 -14.22
CA GLU A 258 -11.71 9.11 -14.77
C GLU A 258 -12.65 9.80 -13.77
N LEU A 259 -13.53 9.02 -13.11
CA LEU A 259 -14.37 9.49 -12.01
C LEU A 259 -13.55 10.10 -10.87
N THR A 260 -12.48 9.42 -10.46
CA THR A 260 -11.59 9.87 -9.39
C THR A 260 -10.85 11.13 -9.79
N LEU A 261 -10.38 11.26 -11.04
CA LEU A 261 -9.70 12.46 -11.56
C LEU A 261 -10.66 13.65 -11.65
N ASN A 262 -11.84 13.44 -12.24
CA ASN A 262 -12.86 14.47 -12.41
C ASN A 262 -13.40 14.98 -11.07
N ASN A 263 -13.48 14.09 -10.08
CA ASN A 263 -13.87 14.44 -8.74
C ASN A 263 -12.68 14.69 -7.81
N HIS A 264 -11.43 14.59 -8.27
CA HIS A 264 -10.24 14.61 -7.41
C HIS A 264 -10.19 15.89 -6.60
N SER A 265 -10.43 17.04 -7.22
CA SER A 265 -10.44 18.32 -6.53
C SER A 265 -11.56 18.42 -5.48
N LYS A 266 -12.73 17.84 -5.74
CA LYS A 266 -13.87 17.81 -4.79
C LYS A 266 -13.63 16.81 -3.66
N ILE A 267 -13.12 15.62 -3.98
CA ILE A 267 -12.76 14.57 -3.02
C ILE A 267 -11.62 15.08 -2.14
N MET A 268 -10.54 15.60 -2.72
CA MET A 268 -9.43 16.17 -1.97
C MET A 268 -9.83 17.41 -1.18
N LYS A 269 -10.71 18.28 -1.68
CA LYS A 269 -11.28 19.37 -0.86
C LYS A 269 -12.16 18.84 0.28
N THR A 270 -12.94 17.79 0.06
CA THR A 270 -13.79 17.18 1.08
C THR A 270 -12.95 16.48 2.14
N LEU A 271 -11.97 15.68 1.74
CA LEU A 271 -10.97 15.05 2.61
C LEU A 271 -10.13 16.10 3.34
N SER A 272 -9.68 17.15 2.66
CA SER A 272 -8.94 18.26 3.29
C SER A 272 -9.83 19.08 4.24
N ARG A 273 -11.14 19.18 4.00
CA ARG A 273 -12.09 19.80 4.92
C ARG A 273 -12.31 18.93 6.15
N LEU A 274 -12.43 17.61 5.97
CA LEU A 274 -12.49 16.63 7.07
C LEU A 274 -11.20 16.67 7.91
N MET A 275 -10.03 16.80 7.26
CA MET A 275 -8.73 16.90 7.93
C MET A 275 -8.47 18.29 8.57
N GLY A 276 -8.86 19.37 7.89
CA GLY A 276 -8.65 20.75 8.34
C GLY A 276 -9.61 21.19 9.44
N GLN A 277 -10.77 20.53 9.57
CA GLN A 277 -11.61 20.66 10.76
C GLN A 277 -10.96 20.04 12.00
N SER A 278 -10.16 18.96 11.84
CA SER A 278 -9.30 18.48 12.92
C SER A 278 -8.30 19.57 13.33
N ASP A 279 -7.54 20.17 12.41
CA ASP A 279 -6.51 21.15 12.82
C ASP A 279 -7.08 22.48 13.39
N ARG A 280 -8.25 22.94 12.92
CA ARG A 280 -8.89 24.19 13.41
C ARG A 280 -9.50 24.05 14.81
N ILE A 281 -10.06 22.88 15.15
CA ILE A 281 -10.62 22.61 16.48
C ILE A 281 -9.50 22.66 17.55
N PHE A 282 -8.27 22.25 17.20
CA PHE A 282 -7.13 22.30 18.11
C PHE A 282 -6.51 23.70 18.25
N SER A 283 -6.58 24.57 17.23
CA SER A 283 -6.10 25.96 17.36
C SER A 283 -7.01 26.84 18.21
N GLU A 284 -8.34 26.69 18.10
CA GLU A 284 -9.30 27.49 18.87
C GLU A 284 -9.41 27.04 20.33
N GLY A 285 -9.22 25.74 20.60
CA GLY A 285 -9.22 25.18 21.97
C GLY A 285 -8.07 25.64 22.86
N THR A 286 -6.89 25.94 22.28
CA THR A 286 -5.75 26.51 23.02
C THR A 286 -5.85 28.02 23.21
N ALA A 287 -6.51 28.76 22.32
CA ALA A 287 -6.71 30.20 22.46
C ALA A 287 -7.81 30.54 23.48
N ALA A 288 -8.89 29.74 23.55
CA ALA A 288 -9.99 29.96 24.48
C ALA A 288 -9.63 29.67 25.95
N LYS A 289 -8.63 28.82 26.22
CA LYS A 289 -8.16 28.52 27.59
C LYS A 289 -7.18 29.56 28.17
N LYS A 290 -6.61 30.47 27.37
CA LYS A 290 -5.73 31.55 27.86
C LYS A 290 -6.45 32.84 28.25
N LYS A 291 -7.76 32.97 27.99
CA LYS A 291 -8.56 34.19 28.32
C LYS A 291 -9.47 34.06 29.54
N LYS A 292 -9.43 32.95 30.28
CA LYS A 292 -10.26 32.71 31.47
C LYS A 292 -9.48 32.48 32.77
N ILE A 293 -8.21 32.91 32.80
CA ILE A 293 -7.43 33.03 34.04
C ILE A 293 -6.81 34.43 34.02
N ARG A 294 -7.59 35.41 34.46
CA ARG A 294 -7.17 36.67 35.09
C ARG A 294 -8.40 37.34 35.67
#